data_AF-A2DL13-F1
#
_entry.id   AF-A2DL13-F1
#
_cell.length_a   1.000
_cell.length_b   1.000
_cell.length_c   1.000
_cell.angle_alpha   90.00
_cell.angle_beta   90.00
_cell.angle_gamma   90.00
#
_symmetry.space_group_name_H-M   'P 1'
#
loop_
_entity.id
_entity.type
_entity.pdbx_description
1 polymer ?
#
loop_
_entity_poly.entity_id
_entity_poly.type
_entity_poly.pdbx_seq_one_letter_code
_entity_poly.pdbx_strand_id
1 'polypeptide(L)'
;MSDNRRSSSEYSKSGTRRESSAIVQTKFTKEENSRARGKVYSMILSDPYAIAGLLPTLISGAFPIITFYFLGNIITFMGEYTMGYSGDPLHKISLQLAWFSIVIFVVAVLRAISSMFWIRVGARVSTKIRSEVFRHIMTYDVKFYDTHPIGALLTVLGEDTSIIQECFGTTKCLQIQLFGQFFIGLV
;
A
#
# COMPACT_ATOMS: atom_id res chain seq x y z
N MET A 1 -59.86 -6.85 -20.16
CA MET A 1 -59.18 -7.42 -18.98
C MET A 1 -57.78 -6.84 -18.99
N SER A 2 -57.59 -5.74 -18.27
CA SER A 2 -56.39 -4.88 -18.37
C SER A 2 -55.22 -5.50 -17.62
N ASP A 3 -54.14 -5.77 -18.35
CA ASP A 3 -52.84 -6.19 -17.82
C ASP A 3 -52.23 -5.09 -16.95
N ASN A 4 -52.37 -5.22 -15.64
CA ASN A 4 -51.67 -4.39 -14.68
C ASN A 4 -50.30 -5.01 -14.38
N ARG A 5 -49.33 -4.80 -15.29
CA ARG A 5 -47.92 -5.08 -15.01
C ARG A 5 -47.45 -4.15 -13.90
N ARG A 6 -47.27 -4.71 -12.69
CA ARG A 6 -46.68 -4.01 -11.55
C ARG A 6 -45.29 -3.48 -11.95
N SER A 7 -45.20 -2.17 -12.11
CA SER A 7 -43.94 -1.44 -12.23
C SER A 7 -43.22 -1.48 -10.89
N SER A 8 -42.34 -2.47 -10.71
CA SER A 8 -41.41 -2.52 -9.58
C SER A 8 -40.29 -1.51 -9.81
N SER A 9 -40.53 -0.26 -9.45
CA SER A 9 -39.54 0.80 -9.53
C SER A 9 -39.78 1.79 -8.39
N GLU A 10 -38.88 1.81 -7.39
CA GLU A 10 -38.63 3.03 -6.60
C GLU A 10 -37.41 2.95 -5.66
N TYR A 11 -36.93 1.76 -5.27
CA TYR A 11 -35.86 1.66 -4.27
C TYR A 11 -34.41 1.78 -4.80
N SER A 12 -34.18 2.03 -6.09
CA SER A 12 -32.83 1.96 -6.67
C SER A 12 -32.38 3.17 -7.47
N LYS A 13 -33.00 4.35 -7.32
CA LYS A 13 -32.57 5.52 -8.11
C LYS A 13 -32.19 6.72 -7.24
N SER A 14 -30.90 7.01 -7.34
CA SER A 14 -30.23 8.33 -7.29
C SER A 14 -30.15 9.13 -5.98
N GLY A 15 -30.88 8.80 -4.92
CA GLY A 15 -30.80 9.53 -3.64
C GLY A 15 -29.60 9.17 -2.74
N THR A 16 -29.24 7.89 -2.67
CA THR A 16 -28.29 7.35 -1.68
C THR A 16 -26.83 7.78 -1.87
N ARG A 17 -26.44 8.16 -3.10
CA ARG A 17 -25.07 8.61 -3.38
C ARG A 17 -24.79 10.03 -2.87
N ARG A 18 -25.81 10.91 -2.88
CA ARG A 18 -25.68 12.29 -2.35
C ARG A 18 -25.78 12.34 -0.82
N GLU A 19 -26.57 11.46 -0.21
CA GLU A 19 -26.64 11.39 1.27
C GLU A 19 -25.44 10.66 1.88
N SER A 20 -24.92 9.60 1.25
CA SER A 20 -23.67 8.96 1.71
C SER A 20 -22.49 9.94 1.71
N SER A 21 -22.50 10.93 0.81
CA SER A 21 -21.48 12.00 0.80
C SER A 21 -21.77 13.16 1.77
N ALA A 22 -22.98 13.25 2.33
CA ALA A 22 -23.34 14.24 3.35
C ALA A 22 -23.13 13.72 4.79
N ILE A 23 -23.30 12.40 5.02
CA ILE A 23 -23.13 11.74 6.33
C ILE A 23 -21.69 11.82 6.87
N VAL A 24 -20.69 11.99 5.99
CA VAL A 24 -19.25 11.94 6.36
C VAL A 24 -18.63 13.33 6.60
N GLN A 25 -19.37 14.43 6.39
CA GLN A 25 -18.83 15.79 6.63
C GLN A 25 -19.00 16.30 8.07
N THR A 26 -18.85 15.44 9.08
CA THR A 26 -18.44 15.95 10.39
C THR A 26 -17.00 16.43 10.22
N LYS A 27 -16.80 17.75 10.09
CA LYS A 27 -15.45 18.34 10.03
C LYS A 27 -14.73 18.05 11.34
N PHE A 28 -14.01 16.93 11.41
CA PHE A 28 -13.12 16.63 12.54
C PHE A 28 -12.05 17.71 12.64
N THR A 29 -11.81 18.19 13.85
CA THR A 29 -10.77 19.19 14.11
C THR A 29 -9.41 18.62 13.69
N LYS A 30 -8.50 19.44 13.14
CA LYS A 30 -7.15 18.98 12.72
C LYS A 30 -6.42 18.17 13.80
N GLU A 31 -6.66 18.50 15.07
CA GLU A 31 -6.09 17.79 16.23
C GLU A 31 -6.66 16.38 16.43
N GLU A 32 -7.98 16.18 16.28
CA GLU A 32 -8.60 14.85 16.36
C GLU A 32 -8.12 13.94 15.24
N ASN A 33 -8.01 14.48 14.02
CA ASN A 33 -7.45 13.74 12.89
C ASN A 33 -5.99 13.34 13.13
N SER A 34 -5.19 14.21 13.76
CA SER A 34 -3.79 13.87 14.10
C SER A 34 -3.71 12.76 15.15
N ARG A 35 -4.53 12.84 16.21
CA ARG A 35 -4.60 11.80 17.25
C ARG A 35 -5.12 10.46 16.71
N ALA A 36 -6.15 10.48 15.86
CA ALA A 36 -6.70 9.28 15.23
C ALA A 36 -5.67 8.61 14.33
N ARG A 37 -4.93 9.38 13.52
CA ARG A 37 -3.81 8.87 12.71
C ARG A 37 -2.72 8.29 13.60
N GLY A 38 -2.35 8.97 14.68
CA GLY A 38 -1.37 8.48 15.66
C GLY A 38 -1.77 7.15 16.30
N LYS A 39 -3.05 6.99 16.66
CA LYS A 39 -3.58 5.74 17.23
C LYS A 39 -3.55 4.59 16.22
N VAL A 40 -3.88 4.85 14.96
CA VAL A 40 -3.80 3.85 13.88
C VAL A 40 -2.34 3.47 13.59
N TYR A 41 -1.43 4.43 13.52
CA TYR A 41 0.01 4.15 13.36
C TYR A 41 0.62 3.42 14.56
N SER A 42 0.23 3.76 15.79
CA SER A 42 0.63 3.03 17.00
C SER A 42 0.12 1.59 16.99
N MET A 43 -1.08 1.35 16.46
CA MET A 43 -1.65 0.00 16.31
C MET A 43 -0.93 -0.82 15.23
N ILE A 44 -0.46 -0.16 14.17
CA ILE A 44 0.34 -0.78 13.09
C ILE A 44 1.77 -1.10 13.57
N LEU A 45 2.41 -0.16 14.28
CA LEU A 45 3.79 -0.28 14.75
C LEU A 45 3.95 -1.20 15.97
N SER A 46 2.84 -1.57 16.64
CA SER A 46 2.86 -2.56 17.73
C SER A 46 2.98 -4.01 17.25
N ASP A 47 2.77 -4.28 15.95
CA ASP A 47 2.93 -5.62 15.39
C ASP A 47 4.42 -5.89 15.07
N PRO A 48 5.05 -6.93 15.64
CA PRO A 48 6.47 -7.23 15.42
C PRO A 48 6.83 -7.53 13.95
N TYR A 49 5.83 -7.94 13.16
CA TYR A 49 5.93 -8.19 11.73
C TYR A 49 6.08 -6.90 10.90
N ALA A 50 5.57 -5.76 11.38
CA ALA A 50 5.74 -4.46 10.72
C ALA A 50 7.19 -3.94 10.86
N ILE A 51 7.79 -4.17 12.04
CA ILE A 51 9.19 -3.81 12.31
C ILE A 51 10.13 -4.71 11.49
N ALA A 52 9.86 -6.02 11.45
CA ALA A 52 10.64 -6.98 10.66
C ALA A 52 10.59 -6.68 9.15
N GLY A 53 9.46 -6.18 8.64
CA GLY A 53 9.31 -5.79 7.23
C GLY A 53 9.97 -4.45 6.86
N LEU A 54 10.30 -3.60 7.83
CA LEU A 54 10.83 -2.25 7.58
C LEU A 54 12.25 -2.26 6.99
N LEU A 55 13.14 -3.05 7.60
CA LEU A 55 14.55 -3.16 7.18
C LEU A 55 14.72 -3.66 5.73
N PRO A 56 14.13 -4.80 5.34
CA PRO A 56 14.30 -5.31 3.97
C PRO A 56 13.59 -4.44 2.91
N THR A 57 12.52 -3.71 3.27
CA THR A 57 11.93 -2.69 2.38
C THR A 57 12.88 -1.52 2.13
N LEU A 58 13.59 -1.04 3.16
CA LEU A 58 14.60 0.02 3.02
C LEU A 58 15.77 -0.44 2.15
N ILE A 59 16.29 -1.64 2.37
CA ILE A 59 17.38 -2.23 1.58
C ILE A 59 16.95 -2.39 0.12
N SER A 60 15.71 -2.82 -0.12
CA SER A 60 15.14 -2.93 -1.48
C SER A 60 14.98 -1.56 -2.19
N GLY A 61 15.03 -0.44 -1.45
CA GLY A 61 15.08 0.90 -2.01
C GLY A 61 16.43 1.25 -2.66
N ALA A 62 17.51 0.55 -2.28
CA ALA A 62 18.85 0.72 -2.85
C ALA A 62 18.99 0.13 -4.26
N PHE A 63 18.14 -0.85 -4.59
CA PHE A 63 18.23 -1.65 -5.81
C PHE A 63 18.33 -0.84 -7.12
N PRO A 64 17.51 0.20 -7.37
CA PRO A 64 17.65 1.01 -8.58
C PRO A 64 19.01 1.73 -8.66
N ILE A 65 19.53 2.27 -7.55
CA ILE A 65 20.85 2.92 -7.53
C ILE A 65 21.96 1.91 -7.87
N ILE A 66 21.92 0.73 -7.25
CA ILE A 66 22.87 -0.36 -7.52
C ILE A 66 22.82 -0.73 -9.01
N THR A 67 21.63 -0.84 -9.59
CA THR A 67 21.45 -1.17 -11.02
C THR A 67 22.08 -0.12 -11.93
N PHE A 68 21.93 1.17 -11.64
CA PHE A 68 22.57 2.25 -12.41
C PHE A 68 24.10 2.21 -12.30
N TYR A 69 24.64 1.91 -11.12
CA TYR A 69 26.08 1.74 -10.93
C TYR A 69 26.64 0.59 -11.77
N PHE A 70 25.96 -0.56 -11.77
CA PHE A 70 26.34 -1.71 -12.60
C PHE A 70 26.28 -1.37 -14.10
N LEU A 71 25.23 -0.68 -14.54
CA LEU A 71 25.09 -0.24 -15.93
C LEU A 71 26.21 0.73 -16.33
N GLY A 72 26.57 1.66 -15.45
CA GLY A 72 27.68 2.59 -15.68
C GLY A 72 29.01 1.86 -15.89
N ASN A 73 29.32 0.87 -15.05
CA ASN A 73 30.53 0.06 -15.21
C ASN A 73 30.55 -0.72 -16.54
N ILE A 74 29.40 -1.25 -16.99
CA ILE A 74 29.30 -1.92 -18.30
C ILE A 74 29.62 -0.93 -19.44
N ILE A 75 29.08 0.30 -19.37
CA ILE A 75 29.35 1.35 -20.35
C ILE A 75 30.82 1.74 -20.35
N THR A 76 31.43 1.92 -19.17
CA THR A 76 32.87 2.24 -19.05
C THR A 76 33.74 1.15 -19.66
N PHE A 77 33.45 -0.12 -19.36
CA PHE A 77 34.17 -1.23 -19.97
C PHE A 77 34.01 -1.21 -21.49
N MET A 78 32.80 -1.09 -22.03
CA MET A 78 32.58 -0.95 -23.48
C MET A 78 33.31 0.25 -24.10
N GLY A 79 33.39 1.37 -23.38
CA GLY A 79 34.12 2.57 -23.78
C GLY A 79 35.63 2.31 -23.88
N GLU A 80 36.24 1.67 -22.89
CA GLU A 80 37.66 1.31 -22.90
C GLU A 80 38.06 0.40 -24.07
N TYR A 81 37.18 -0.53 -24.46
CA TYR A 81 37.39 -1.37 -25.64
C TYR A 81 37.35 -0.59 -26.95
N THR A 82 36.43 0.39 -27.05
CA THR A 82 36.34 1.26 -28.23
C THR A 82 37.57 2.16 -28.36
N MET A 83 38.16 2.58 -27.24
CA MET A 83 39.35 3.44 -27.19
C MET A 83 40.68 2.68 -27.31
N GLY A 84 40.65 1.35 -27.43
CA GLY A 84 41.85 0.50 -27.60
C GLY A 84 42.72 0.32 -26.36
N TYR A 85 42.22 0.65 -25.16
CA TYR A 85 42.97 0.54 -23.89
C TYR A 85 42.91 -0.85 -23.26
N SER A 86 41.91 -1.67 -23.58
CA SER A 86 41.67 -2.98 -22.95
C SER A 86 41.57 -4.10 -24.01
N GLY A 87 42.04 -5.32 -23.64
CA GLY A 87 41.96 -6.57 -24.43
C GLY A 87 40.54 -7.15 -24.53
N ASP A 88 40.31 -8.45 -24.37
CA ASP A 88 38.97 -9.04 -24.59
C ASP A 88 37.87 -8.52 -23.63
N PRO A 89 36.79 -7.87 -24.15
CA PRO A 89 35.67 -7.35 -23.36
C PRO A 89 34.88 -8.34 -22.56
N LEU A 90 34.74 -9.49 -23.20
CA LEU A 90 33.69 -10.42 -22.90
C LEU A 90 33.89 -11.04 -21.51
N HIS A 91 35.15 -11.19 -21.08
CA HIS A 91 35.46 -11.78 -19.79
C HIS A 91 35.08 -10.86 -18.61
N LYS A 92 35.44 -9.57 -18.64
CA LYS A 92 35.10 -8.63 -17.56
C LYS A 92 33.59 -8.41 -17.46
N ILE A 93 32.93 -8.29 -18.61
CA ILE A 93 31.47 -8.07 -18.69
C ILE A 93 30.71 -9.33 -18.21
N SER A 94 31.11 -10.52 -18.62
CA SER A 94 30.46 -11.77 -18.19
C SER A 94 30.60 -12.00 -16.68
N LEU A 95 31.77 -11.72 -16.08
CA LEU A 95 31.95 -11.77 -14.63
C LEU A 95 31.03 -10.79 -13.90
N GLN A 96 30.93 -9.55 -14.40
CA GLN A 96 30.09 -8.54 -13.78
C GLN A 96 28.59 -8.87 -13.89
N LEU A 97 28.15 -9.42 -15.02
CA LEU A 97 26.78 -9.92 -15.20
C LEU A 97 26.48 -11.10 -14.27
N ALA A 98 27.44 -12.00 -14.04
CA ALA A 98 27.29 -13.09 -13.09
C ALA A 98 27.05 -12.55 -11.67
N TRP A 99 27.86 -11.58 -11.22
CA TRP A 99 27.66 -10.91 -9.93
C TRP A 99 26.31 -10.19 -9.83
N PHE A 100 25.92 -9.47 -10.89
CA PHE A 100 24.64 -8.77 -10.93
C PHE A 100 23.44 -9.73 -10.81
N SER A 101 23.51 -10.90 -11.45
CA SER A 101 22.45 -11.91 -11.37
C SER A 101 22.21 -12.41 -9.93
N ILE A 102 23.29 -12.59 -9.16
CA ILE A 102 23.23 -12.98 -7.75
C ILE A 102 22.59 -11.88 -6.91
N VAL A 103 22.99 -10.62 -7.12
CA VAL A 103 22.43 -9.47 -6.40
C VAL A 103 20.93 -9.32 -6.66
N ILE A 104 20.48 -9.42 -7.93
CA ILE A 104 19.06 -9.37 -8.28
C ILE A 104 18.29 -10.49 -7.58
N PHE A 105 18.82 -11.71 -7.59
CA PHE A 105 18.16 -12.85 -6.97
C PHE A 105 17.94 -12.63 -5.46
N VAL A 106 18.98 -12.18 -4.75
CA VAL A 106 18.88 -11.87 -3.31
C VAL A 106 17.85 -10.76 -3.05
N VAL A 107 17.87 -9.69 -3.83
CA VAL A 107 16.91 -8.58 -3.69
C VAL A 107 15.48 -9.03 -3.99
N ALA A 108 15.28 -9.87 -5.00
CA ALA A 108 13.95 -10.39 -5.34
C ALA A 108 13.35 -11.20 -4.18
N VAL A 109 14.16 -12.04 -3.53
CA VAL A 109 13.76 -12.81 -2.34
C VAL A 109 13.43 -11.88 -1.18
N LEU A 110 14.29 -10.91 -0.87
CA LEU A 110 14.04 -9.92 0.20
C LEU A 110 12.76 -9.12 -0.05
N ARG A 111 12.52 -8.69 -1.30
CA ARG A 111 11.33 -7.94 -1.69
C ARG A 111 10.07 -8.78 -1.57
N ALA A 112 10.13 -10.04 -1.99
CA ALA A 112 9.00 -10.97 -1.86
C ALA A 112 8.62 -11.20 -0.39
N ILE A 113 9.62 -11.45 0.46
CA ILE A 113 9.42 -11.60 1.90
C ILE A 113 8.79 -10.32 2.46
N SER A 114 9.40 -9.16 2.23
CA SER A 114 8.89 -7.87 2.73
C SER A 114 7.43 -7.64 2.32
N SER A 115 7.09 -7.87 1.05
CA SER A 115 5.73 -7.73 0.53
C SER A 115 4.73 -8.62 1.29
N MET A 116 5.09 -9.87 1.58
CA MET A 116 4.25 -10.78 2.35
C MET A 116 4.00 -10.26 3.78
N PHE A 117 5.03 -9.72 4.45
CA PHE A 117 4.88 -9.13 5.77
C PHE A 117 3.93 -7.92 5.75
N TRP A 118 4.08 -7.01 4.78
CA TRP A 118 3.21 -5.83 4.64
C TRP A 118 1.75 -6.18 4.33
N ILE A 119 1.50 -7.17 3.47
CA ILE A 119 0.15 -7.65 3.18
C ILE A 119 -0.50 -8.26 4.43
N ARG A 120 0.24 -9.06 5.20
CA ARG A 120 -0.24 -9.64 6.47
C ARG A 120 -0.60 -8.56 7.48
N VAL A 121 0.25 -7.54 7.64
CA VAL A 121 0.00 -6.41 8.54
C VAL A 121 -1.24 -5.63 8.12
N GLY A 122 -1.38 -5.30 6.83
CA GLY A 122 -2.56 -4.62 6.30
C GLY A 122 -3.86 -5.40 6.57
N ALA A 123 -3.86 -6.70 6.33
CA ALA A 123 -5.01 -7.57 6.58
C ALA A 123 -5.41 -7.62 8.07
N ARG A 124 -4.44 -7.70 8.99
CA ARG A 124 -4.71 -7.68 10.44
C ARG A 124 -5.31 -6.37 10.90
N VAL A 125 -4.76 -5.24 10.44
CA VAL A 125 -5.24 -3.90 10.78
C VAL A 125 -6.65 -3.69 10.25
N SER A 126 -6.93 -4.06 9.01
CA SER A 126 -8.27 -3.98 8.42
C SER A 126 -9.29 -4.82 9.19
N THR A 127 -8.94 -6.05 9.56
CA THR A 127 -9.83 -6.94 10.32
C THR A 127 -10.16 -6.36 11.70
N LYS A 128 -9.17 -5.81 12.41
CA LYS A 128 -9.39 -5.14 13.70
C LYS A 128 -10.33 -3.93 13.56
N ILE A 129 -10.09 -3.08 12.57
CA ILE A 129 -10.93 -1.89 12.32
C ILE A 129 -12.37 -2.33 11.96
N ARG A 130 -12.53 -3.32 11.09
CA ARG A 130 -13.85 -3.85 10.71
C ARG A 130 -14.61 -4.39 11.93
N SER A 131 -13.94 -5.12 12.82
CA SER A 131 -14.55 -5.64 14.05
C SER A 131 -14.99 -4.51 15.00
N GLU A 132 -14.15 -3.49 15.19
CA GLU A 132 -14.50 -2.35 16.03
C GLU A 132 -15.66 -1.54 15.44
N VAL A 133 -15.61 -1.22 14.15
CA VAL A 133 -16.70 -0.48 13.48
C VAL A 133 -18.01 -1.25 13.56
N PHE A 134 -17.99 -2.56 13.29
CA PHE A 134 -19.17 -3.41 13.40
C PHE A 134 -19.75 -3.43 14.82
N ARG A 135 -18.90 -3.56 15.84
CA ARG A 135 -19.30 -3.55 17.25
C ARG A 135 -19.97 -2.23 17.62
N HIS A 136 -19.42 -1.10 17.19
CA HIS A 136 -20.00 0.22 17.45
C HIS A 136 -21.34 0.41 16.73
N ILE A 137 -21.43 -0.03 15.47
CA ILE A 137 -22.69 0.02 14.71
C ILE A 137 -23.79 -0.71 15.49
N MET A 138 -23.55 -1.97 15.89
CA MET A 138 -24.54 -2.77 16.63
C MET A 138 -25.04 -2.18 17.95
N THR A 139 -24.25 -1.28 18.57
CA THR A 139 -24.62 -0.64 19.86
C THR A 139 -25.35 0.69 19.72
N TYR A 140 -25.55 1.23 18.51
CA TYR A 140 -26.25 2.50 18.32
C TYR A 140 -27.76 2.40 18.55
N ASP A 141 -28.36 3.50 19.02
CA ASP A 141 -29.81 3.64 19.21
C ASP A 141 -30.60 3.52 17.89
N VAL A 142 -31.85 3.06 17.97
CA VAL A 142 -32.75 2.91 16.81
C VAL A 142 -32.91 4.21 16.01
N LYS A 143 -32.92 5.37 16.69
CA LYS A 143 -33.01 6.70 16.06
C LYS A 143 -31.86 7.02 15.10
N PHE A 144 -30.69 6.41 15.30
CA PHE A 144 -29.56 6.56 14.39
C PHE A 144 -29.84 5.92 13.03
N TYR A 145 -30.54 4.77 13.03
CA TYR A 145 -30.89 4.03 11.81
C TYR A 145 -32.04 4.67 11.02
N ASP A 146 -32.85 5.52 11.64
CA ASP A 146 -33.87 6.30 10.93
C ASP A 146 -33.26 7.39 10.05
N THR A 147 -32.06 7.88 10.40
CA THR A 147 -31.34 8.93 9.68
C THR A 147 -30.22 8.39 8.79
N HIS A 148 -29.74 7.16 9.04
CA HIS A 148 -28.63 6.55 8.33
C HIS A 148 -29.07 5.23 7.67
N PRO A 149 -29.19 5.17 6.34
CA PRO A 149 -29.59 3.94 5.66
C PRO A 149 -28.56 2.83 5.88
N ILE A 150 -29.03 1.63 6.19
CA ILE A 150 -28.20 0.44 6.45
C ILE A 150 -27.22 0.17 5.29
N GLY A 151 -27.63 0.44 4.05
CA GLY A 151 -26.77 0.32 2.87
C GLY A 151 -25.51 1.18 2.94
N ALA A 152 -25.60 2.42 3.45
CA ALA A 152 -24.44 3.29 3.60
C ALA A 152 -23.48 2.78 4.69
N LEU A 153 -24.02 2.27 5.80
CA LEU A 153 -23.21 1.67 6.89
C LEU A 153 -22.46 0.42 6.42
N LEU A 154 -23.10 -0.41 5.59
CA LEU A 154 -22.46 -1.58 4.99
C LEU A 154 -21.34 -1.18 4.00
N THR A 155 -21.55 -0.12 3.22
CA THR A 155 -20.50 0.45 2.36
C THR A 155 -19.31 0.92 3.18
N VAL A 156 -19.51 1.67 4.27
CA VAL A 156 -18.42 2.09 5.17
C VAL A 156 -17.69 0.87 5.75
N LEU A 157 -18.45 -0.14 6.20
CA LEU A 157 -17.86 -1.35 6.79
C LEU A 157 -17.07 -2.18 5.77
N GLY A 158 -17.48 -2.21 4.51
CA GLY A 158 -16.86 -2.99 3.44
C GLY A 158 -15.78 -2.21 2.68
N GLU A 159 -16.18 -1.14 2.01
CA GLU A 159 -15.36 -0.37 1.08
C GLU A 159 -14.30 0.45 1.81
N ASP A 160 -14.69 1.26 2.80
CA ASP A 160 -13.72 2.14 3.51
C ASP A 160 -12.68 1.31 4.29
N THR A 161 -13.09 0.19 4.91
CA THR A 161 -12.14 -0.69 5.61
C THR A 161 -11.17 -1.40 4.66
N SER A 162 -11.57 -1.61 3.40
CA SER A 162 -10.73 -2.18 2.35
C SER A 162 -9.75 -1.15 1.79
N ILE A 163 -10.18 0.10 1.61
CA ILE A 163 -9.29 1.22 1.23
C ILE A 163 -8.20 1.41 2.30
N ILE A 164 -8.59 1.35 3.58
CA ILE A 164 -7.65 1.41 4.70
C ILE A 164 -6.63 0.26 4.62
N GLN A 165 -7.08 -0.96 4.31
CA GLN A 165 -6.20 -2.13 4.14
C GLN A 165 -5.13 -1.89 3.08
N GLU A 166 -5.51 -1.39 1.91
CA GLU A 166 -4.60 -1.12 0.80
C GLU A 166 -3.62 0.00 1.15
N CYS A 167 -4.14 1.08 1.73
CA CYS A 167 -3.34 2.23 2.15
C CYS A 167 -2.23 1.84 3.14
N PHE A 168 -2.52 0.93 4.08
CA PHE A 168 -1.56 0.50 5.09
C PHE A 168 -0.69 -0.69 4.70
N GLY A 169 -1.12 -1.52 3.75
CA GLY A 169 -0.33 -2.64 3.24
C GLY A 169 0.65 -2.22 2.15
N THR A 170 0.14 -1.99 0.94
CA THR A 170 0.96 -1.79 -0.26
C THR A 170 1.47 -0.36 -0.37
N THR A 171 0.63 0.64 -0.07
CA THR A 171 1.02 2.05 -0.23
C THR A 171 2.08 2.46 0.78
N LYS A 172 2.00 2.03 2.06
CA LYS A 172 3.05 2.32 3.05
C LYS A 172 4.37 1.64 2.72
N CYS A 173 4.33 0.38 2.28
CA CYS A 173 5.54 -0.31 1.83
C CYS A 173 6.23 0.50 0.72
N LEU A 174 5.48 0.97 -0.27
CA LEU A 174 6.02 1.76 -1.38
C LEU A 174 6.56 3.11 -0.90
N GLN A 175 5.84 3.82 -0.03
CA GLN A 175 6.32 5.09 0.54
C GLN A 175 7.65 4.92 1.26
N ILE A 176 7.77 3.91 2.12
CA ILE A 176 9.01 3.62 2.87
C ILE A 176 10.15 3.26 1.91
N GLN A 177 9.85 2.48 0.86
CA GLN A 177 10.84 2.15 -0.17
C GLN A 177 11.35 3.40 -0.89
N LEU A 178 10.46 4.31 -1.28
CA LEU A 178 10.82 5.56 -1.95
C LEU A 178 11.63 6.50 -1.04
N PHE A 179 11.29 6.57 0.25
CA PHE A 179 12.11 7.31 1.22
C PHE A 179 13.52 6.73 1.29
N GLY A 180 13.67 5.41 1.39
CA GLY A 180 14.98 4.75 1.36
C GLY A 180 15.76 5.08 0.08
N GLN A 181 15.09 4.98 -1.07
CA GLN A 181 15.68 5.32 -2.37
C GLN A 181 16.14 6.78 -2.44
N PHE A 182 15.38 7.71 -1.87
CA PHE A 182 15.73 9.13 -1.84
C PHE A 182 17.03 9.38 -1.06
N PHE A 183 17.16 8.80 0.14
CA PHE A 183 18.38 8.96 0.95
C PHE A 183 19.60 8.31 0.30
N ILE A 184 19.44 7.13 -0.30
CA ILE A 184 20.54 6.44 -0.97
C ILE A 184 20.93 7.13 -2.27
N GLY A 185 19.98 7.72 -3.00
CA GLY A 185 20.27 8.48 -4.20
C GLY A 185 20.88 9.87 -3.93
N LEU A 186 20.79 10.37 -2.69
CA LEU A 186 21.41 11.63 -2.29
C LEU A 186 22.90 11.47 -1.94
N VAL A 187 23.27 10.29 -1.39
CA VAL A 187 24.66 9.91 -1.08
C VAL A 187 25.41 9.56 -2.35
#